data_AF-A0A255ZI20-F1
#
_entry.id   AF-A0A255ZI20-F1
#
_cell.length_a   1.000
_cell.length_b   1.000
_cell.length_c   1.000
_cell.angle_alpha   90.00
_cell.angle_beta   90.00
_cell.angle_gamma   90.00
#
_symmetry.space_group_name_H-M   'P 1'
#
loop_
_entity.id
_entity.type
_entity.pdbx_description
1 polymer ?
#
loop_
_entity_poly.entity_id
_entity_poly.type
_entity_poly.pdbx_seq_one_letter_code
_entity_poly.pdbx_strand_id
1 'polypeptide(L)' 'MNLKEYTDKHTQIALAKSIEAAPSFVNQWVKGDRPVPAMYCVAIERVTGGQVTRQELRPDDFWLIWPDLPAPATAGA' A
#
# COMPACT_ATOMS: atom_id res chain seq x y z
N MET A 1 9.85 -0.32 -1.09
CA MET A 1 9.44 0.02 -2.48
C MET A 1 8.00 0.46 -2.37
N ASN A 2 7.73 1.71 -2.74
CA ASN A 2 6.44 2.33 -2.49
C ASN A 2 5.47 2.10 -3.65
N LEU A 3 4.17 2.26 -3.39
CA LEU A 3 3.12 2.07 -4.40
C LEU A 3 3.37 2.88 -5.68
N LYS A 4 3.85 4.12 -5.54
CA LYS A 4 4.20 4.98 -6.68
C LYS A 4 5.28 4.36 -7.57
N GLU A 5 6.36 3.86 -6.98
CA GLU A 5 7.46 3.22 -7.74
C GLU A 5 7.02 1.91 -8.39
N TYR A 6 6.12 1.17 -7.73
CA TYR A 6 5.54 -0.04 -8.31
C TYR A 6 4.71 0.30 -9.56
N THR A 7 3.91 1.36 -9.49
CA THR A 7 3.10 1.82 -10.63
C THR A 7 3.88 2.57 -11.71
N ASP A 8 5.18 2.81 -11.50
CA ASP A 8 6.08 3.31 -12.55
C ASP A 8 6.56 2.15 -13.44
N LYS A 9 6.84 1.00 -12.81
CA LYS A 9 7.24 -0.25 -13.49
C LYS A 9 6.07 -1.11 -13.98
N HIS A 10 4.86 -0.86 -13.47
CA HIS A 10 3.63 -1.58 -13.79
C HIS A 10 2.47 -0.61 -13.99
N THR A 11 1.43 -0.98 -14.75
CA THR A 11 0.31 -0.04 -14.97
C THR A 11 -0.65 0.01 -13.78
N GLN A 12 -1.10 1.22 -13.43
CA GLN A 12 -2.14 1.43 -12.41
C GLN A 12 -3.43 0.65 -12.71
N ILE A 13 -3.78 0.51 -13.99
CA ILE A 13 -4.95 -0.25 -14.44
C ILE A 13 -4.81 -1.75 -14.14
N ALA A 14 -3.64 -2.34 -14.40
CA ALA A 14 -3.40 -3.75 -14.10
C ALA A 14 -3.45 -4.02 -12.60
N LEU A 15 -2.87 -3.11 -11.78
CA LEU A 15 -2.95 -3.22 -10.33
C LEU A 15 -4.41 -3.11 -9.86
N ALA A 16 -5.14 -2.09 -10.31
CA ALA A 16 -6.54 -1.85 -9.96
C ALA A 16 -7.41 -3.08 -10.26
N LYS A 17 -7.23 -3.67 -11.46
CA LYS A 17 -7.94 -4.90 -11.85
C LYS A 17 -7.60 -6.10 -10.96
N SER A 18 -6.34 -6.23 -10.54
CA SER A 18 -5.87 -7.36 -9.73
C SER A 18 -6.39 -7.32 -8.29
N ILE A 19 -6.69 -6.12 -7.77
CA ILE A 19 -7.21 -5.92 -6.41
C ILE A 19 -8.70 -5.51 -6.42
N GLU A 20 -9.36 -5.61 -7.57
CA GLU A 20 -10.77 -5.23 -7.78
C GLU A 20 -11.11 -3.81 -7.30
N ALA A 21 -10.16 -2.88 -7.44
CA ALA A 21 -10.34 -1.46 -7.13
C ALA A 21 -10.63 -0.64 -8.40
N ALA A 22 -11.30 0.50 -8.22
CA ALA A 22 -11.41 1.49 -9.28
C ALA A 22 -10.02 2.12 -9.57
N PRO A 23 -9.63 2.31 -10.84
CA PRO A 23 -8.36 2.95 -11.21
C PRO A 23 -8.18 4.36 -10.61
N SER A 24 -9.29 5.09 -10.44
CA SER A 24 -9.31 6.40 -9.79
C SER A 24 -8.88 6.36 -8.32
N PHE A 25 -9.17 5.27 -7.60
CA PHE A 25 -8.68 5.07 -6.23
C PHE A 25 -7.19 4.82 -6.21
N VAL A 26 -6.69 3.97 -7.11
CA VAL A 26 -5.24 3.71 -7.22
C VAL A 26 -4.48 5.01 -7.49
N ASN A 27 -4.99 5.86 -8.39
CA ASN A 27 -4.41 7.17 -8.64
C ASN A 27 -4.42 8.08 -7.40
N GLN A 28 -5.50 8.10 -6.60
CA GLN A 28 -5.53 8.86 -5.34
C GLN A 28 -4.49 8.34 -4.33
N TRP A 29 -4.30 7.03 -4.24
CA TRP A 29 -3.29 6.41 -3.36
C TRP A 29 -1.87 6.72 -3.82
N VAL A 30 -1.60 6.65 -5.12
CA VAL A 30 -0.28 6.98 -5.70
C VAL A 30 0.07 8.45 -5.49
N LYS A 31 -0.92 9.35 -5.52
CA LYS A 31 -0.75 10.78 -5.22
C LYS A 31 -0.61 11.08 -3.72
N GLY A 32 -0.94 10.13 -2.84
CA GLY A 32 -0.97 10.37 -1.39
C GLY A 32 -2.15 11.23 -0.93
N ASP A 33 -3.18 11.40 -1.76
CA ASP A 33 -4.37 12.22 -1.44
C ASP A 33 -5.19 11.60 -0.29
N ARG A 34 -5.18 10.26 -0.21
CA ARG A 34 -5.81 9.49 0.87
C ARG A 34 -4.99 8.24 1.18
N PRO A 35 -4.98 7.79 2.45
CA PRO A 35 -4.35 6.54 2.81
C PRO A 35 -5.06 5.35 2.15
N VAL A 36 -4.30 4.29 1.88
CA VAL A 36 -4.86 3.05 1.35
C VAL A 36 -5.70 2.37 2.45
N PRO A 37 -6.96 2.02 2.19
CA PRO A 37 -7.77 1.28 3.16
C PRO A 37 -7.13 -0.07 3.49
N ALA A 38 -7.27 -0.53 4.74
CA ALA A 38 -6.66 -1.77 5.22
C ALA A 38 -6.97 -2.99 4.34
N MET A 39 -8.22 -3.10 3.85
CA MET A 39 -8.64 -4.19 2.96
C MET A 39 -7.84 -4.27 1.66
N TYR A 40 -7.44 -3.12 1.10
CA TYR A 40 -6.62 -3.09 -0.12
C TYR A 40 -5.13 -3.27 0.16
N CYS A 41 -4.65 -2.93 1.35
CA CYS A 41 -3.23 -3.07 1.68
C CYS A 41 -2.77 -4.53 1.58
N VAL A 42 -3.56 -5.46 2.14
CA VAL A 42 -3.28 -6.89 2.07
C VAL A 42 -3.39 -7.41 0.63
N ALA A 43 -4.39 -6.94 -0.13
CA ALA A 43 -4.55 -7.32 -1.53
C ALA A 43 -3.35 -6.88 -2.37
N ILE A 44 -2.91 -5.61 -2.22
CA ILE A 44 -1.74 -5.05 -2.91
C ILE A 44 -0.49 -5.84 -2.55
N GLU A 45 -0.24 -6.09 -1.26
CA GLU A 45 0.93 -6.87 -0.82
C GLU A 45 0.97 -8.26 -1.45
N ARG A 46 -0.17 -8.95 -1.53
CA ARG A 46 -0.28 -10.26 -2.17
C ARG A 46 -0.04 -10.22 -3.68
N VAL A 47 -0.70 -9.32 -4.41
CA VAL A 47 -0.56 -9.26 -5.88
C VAL A 47 0.80 -8.73 -6.32
N THR A 48 1.45 -7.93 -5.49
CA THR A 48 2.82 -7.45 -5.74
C THR A 48 3.90 -8.42 -5.27
N GLY A 49 3.53 -9.55 -4.65
CA GLY A 49 4.47 -10.53 -4.12
C GLY A 49 5.35 -9.99 -2.99
N GLY A 50 4.82 -9.08 -2.17
CA GLY A 50 5.56 -8.44 -1.08
C GLY A 50 6.49 -7.31 -1.51
N GLN A 51 6.51 -6.91 -2.80
CA GLN A 51 7.28 -5.74 -3.24
C GLN A 51 6.74 -4.44 -2.62
N VAL A 52 5.42 -4.34 -2.47
CA VAL A 52 4.76 -3.23 -1.79
C VAL A 52 4.10 -3.78 -0.53
N THR A 53 4.65 -3.46 0.64
CA THR A 53 4.14 -3.98 1.91
C THR A 53 3.05 -3.08 2.48
N ARG A 54 2.20 -3.65 3.35
CA ARG A 54 1.19 -2.88 4.10
C ARG A 54 1.79 -1.80 5.01
N GLN A 55 3.06 -1.95 5.40
CA GLN A 55 3.81 -0.94 6.16
C GLN A 55 4.12 0.29 5.30
N GLU A 56 4.58 0.09 4.06
CA GLU A 56 4.84 1.18 3.10
C GLU A 56 3.53 1.87 2.67
N LEU A 57 2.43 1.13 2.61
CA LEU A 57 1.11 1.67 2.24
C LEU A 57 0.43 2.48 3.35
N ARG A 58 0.74 2.18 4.61
CA ARG A 58 0.17 2.85 5.80
C ARG A 58 1.22 3.07 6.89
N PRO A 59 2.26 3.88 6.63
CA PRO A 59 3.38 4.05 7.55
C PRO A 59 3.01 4.69 8.89
N ASP A 60 1.82 5.29 9.02
CA ASP A 60 1.38 6.01 10.21
C ASP A 60 0.49 5.19 11.17
N ASP A 61 -0.02 4.03 10.74
CA ASP A 61 -1.09 3.34 11.48
C ASP A 61 -1.10 1.81 11.31
N PHE A 62 -0.15 1.25 10.53
CA PHE A 62 -0.16 -0.19 10.22
C PHE A 62 -0.08 -1.09 11.47
N TRP A 63 0.61 -0.66 12.53
CA TRP A 63 0.77 -1.44 13.78
C TRP A 63 -0.49 -1.46 14.65
N LEU A 64 -1.39 -0.49 14.45
CA LEU A 64 -2.68 -0.46 15.12
C LEU A 64 -3.68 -1.43 14.45
N ILE A 65 -3.55 -1.61 13.13
CA ILE A 65 -4.42 -2.48 12.33
C ILE A 65 -3.92 -3.93 12.33
N TRP A 66 -2.61 -4.11 12.23
CA TRP A 66 -1.94 -5.41 12.19
C TRP A 66 -0.92 -5.49 13.34
N PRO A 67 -1.36 -5.79 14.57
CA PRO A 67 -0.49 -5.83 15.75
C PRO A 67 0.57 -6.95 15.70
N ASP A 68 0.43 -7.89 14.77
CA ASP A 68 1.43 -8.93 14.46
C ASP A 68 2.68 -8.36 13.75
N LEU A 69 2.56 -7.20 13.09
CA LEU A 69 3.72 -6.55 12.48
C LEU A 69 4.56 -5.80 13.51
N PRO A 70 5.90 -5.79 13.35
CA PRO A 70 6.75 -4.96 14.19
C PRO A 70 6.34 -3.50 14.01
N ALA A 71 6.03 -2.82 15.12
CA ALA A 71 5.82 -1.37 15.13
C ALA A 71 6.97 -0.68 14.38
N PRO A 72 6.70 0.44 13.67
CA PRO A 72 7.77 1.16 13.01
C PRO A 72 8.79 1.45 14.09
N ALA A 73 10.05 1.08 13.86
CA ALA A 73 11.13 1.41 14.77
C ALA A 73 11.13 2.94 14.87
N THR A 74 10.47 3.46 15.90
CA THR A 74 10.45 4.88 16.19
C THR A 74 11.91 5.25 16.33
N ALA A 75 12.44 6.02 15.36
CA ALA A 75 13.70 6.69 15.54
C ALA A 75 13.51 7.64 16.71
N GLY A 76 13.86 7.16 17.91
CA GLY A 76 14.03 8.01 19.06
C GLY A 76 15.25 8.87 18.81
N ALA A 77 15.04 10.17 18.60
CA ALA A 77 15.89 11.27 19.02
C ALA A 77 15.14 12.59 18.75
#